data_AF-A0A379FCJ0-F1
#
_entry.id   AF-A0A379FCJ0-F1
#
_cell.length_a   1.000
_cell.length_b   1.000
_cell.length_c   1.000
_cell.angle_alpha   90.00
_cell.angle_beta   90.00
_cell.angle_gamma   90.00
#
_symmetry.space_group_name_H-M   'P 1'
#
loop_
_entity.id
_entity.type
_entity.pdbx_description
1 polymer ?
#
loop_
_entity_poly.entity_id
_entity_poly.type
_entity_poly.pdbx_seq_one_letter_code
_entity_poly.pdbx_strand_id
1 'polypeptide(L)'
;MEFKGTPAPWFIEEYLSGDIALITNDGALVTILTARIDMNDMSAISAAPELLEQLIKLRNKIASYTPDNDDDLDIVDAVIAKALGQQ
;
A
#
# COMPACT_ATOMS: atom_id res chain seq x y z
N MET A 1 -4.21 18.95 1.80
CA MET A 1 -4.56 17.95 0.77
C MET A 1 -5.56 17.02 1.41
N GLU A 2 -6.73 16.87 0.80
CA GLU A 2 -7.75 15.91 1.26
C GLU A 2 -7.51 14.64 0.46
N PHE A 3 -7.19 13.54 1.13
CA PHE A 3 -7.07 12.22 0.49
C PHE A 3 -8.49 11.77 0.13
N LYS A 4 -8.83 11.85 -1.16
CA LYS A 4 -10.15 11.46 -1.68
C LYS A 4 -10.31 9.94 -1.77
N GLY A 5 -9.22 9.19 -1.58
CA GLY A 5 -9.16 7.73 -1.68
C GLY A 5 -9.25 7.29 -3.13
N THR A 6 -8.10 6.99 -3.73
CA THR A 6 -8.09 6.15 -4.93
C THR A 6 -8.66 4.78 -4.52
N PRO A 7 -9.61 4.20 -5.28
CA PRO A 7 -10.13 2.88 -4.95
C PRO A 7 -8.95 1.91 -4.84
N ALA A 8 -8.87 1.20 -3.72
CA ALA A 8 -7.86 0.18 -3.54
C ALA A 8 -7.96 -0.84 -4.69
N PRO A 9 -6.84 -1.42 -5.15
CA PRO A 9 -6.87 -2.44 -6.21
C PRO A 9 -7.44 -3.79 -5.71
N TRP A 10 -7.93 -3.82 -4.47
CA TRP A 10 -8.57 -4.94 -3.79
C TRP A 10 -9.74 -4.46 -2.93
N PHE A 11 -10.67 -5.36 -2.64
CA PHE A 11 -11.76 -5.18 -1.70
C PHE A 11 -11.80 -6.36 -0.71
N ILE A 12 -12.55 -6.18 0.37
CA ILE A 12 -12.74 -7.21 1.39
C ILE A 12 -14.09 -7.88 1.17
N GLU A 13 -14.11 -9.20 1.15
CA GLU A 13 -15.32 -10.02 1.09
C GLU A 13 -15.45 -10.84 2.39
N GLU A 14 -16.63 -10.83 3.00
CA GLU A 14 -16.95 -11.65 4.17
C GLU A 14 -17.80 -12.84 3.72
N TYR A 15 -17.31 -14.05 3.97
CA TYR A 15 -18.02 -15.27 3.65
C TYR A 15 -18.99 -15.68 4.75
N LEU A 16 -20.01 -16.46 4.39
CA LEU A 16 -20.97 -17.04 5.34
C LEU A 16 -20.31 -17.95 6.39
N SER A 17 -19.08 -18.44 6.14
CA SER A 17 -18.26 -19.18 7.11
C SER A 17 -17.72 -18.30 8.24
N GLY A 18 -17.80 -16.97 8.11
CA GLY A 18 -17.14 -16.00 8.99
C GLY A 18 -15.70 -15.69 8.61
N ASP A 19 -15.19 -16.28 7.52
CA ASP A 19 -13.89 -15.94 6.97
C ASP A 19 -13.96 -14.60 6.25
N ILE A 20 -12.90 -13.80 6.40
CA ILE A 20 -12.74 -12.53 5.68
C ILE A 20 -11.65 -12.74 4.64
N ALA A 21 -11.90 -12.38 3.38
CA ALA A 21 -10.92 -12.45 2.31
C ALA A 21 -10.56 -11.07 1.78
N LEU A 22 -9.30 -10.91 1.41
CA LEU A 22 -8.84 -9.80 0.58
C LEU A 22 -8.80 -10.28 -0.87
N ILE A 23 -9.52 -9.61 -1.75
CA ILE A 23 -9.71 -10.02 -3.15
C ILE A 23 -9.37 -8.85 -4.04
N THR A 24 -8.66 -9.10 -5.14
CA THR A 24 -8.38 -8.08 -6.15
C THR A 24 -9.65 -7.64 -6.88
N ASN A 25 -9.61 -6.48 -7.53
CA ASN A 25 -10.77 -5.97 -8.28
C ASN A 25 -11.23 -6.87 -9.44
N ASP A 26 -10.38 -7.77 -9.94
CA ASP A 26 -10.71 -8.80 -10.94
C ASP A 26 -11.18 -10.14 -10.32
N GLY A 27 -11.33 -10.22 -9.00
CA GLY A 27 -11.90 -11.37 -8.30
C GLY A 27 -10.89 -12.44 -7.87
N ALA A 28 -9.59 -12.18 -7.97
CA ALA A 28 -8.57 -13.12 -7.50
C ALA A 28 -8.35 -13.01 -5.98
N LEU A 29 -8.31 -14.14 -5.30
CA LEU A 29 -8.00 -14.18 -3.86
C LEU A 29 -6.54 -13.77 -3.62
N VAL A 30 -6.35 -12.71 -2.83
CA VAL A 30 -5.03 -12.30 -2.35
C VAL A 30 -4.67 -13.11 -1.11
N THR A 31 -5.56 -13.14 -0.11
CA THR A 31 -5.35 -13.87 1.15
C THR A 31 -6.65 -14.02 1.94
N ILE A 32 -6.65 -14.97 2.89
CA ILE A 32 -7.67 -15.10 3.93
C ILE A 32 -7.15 -14.45 5.22
N LEU A 33 -7.97 -13.57 5.77
CA LEU A 33 -7.69 -12.79 6.97
C LEU A 33 -8.24 -13.56 8.18
N THR A 34 -7.33 -13.99 9.06
CA THR A 34 -7.68 -14.78 10.26
C THR A 34 -8.04 -13.90 11.46
N ALA A 35 -8.03 -12.58 11.30
CA ALA A 35 -8.33 -11.60 12.33
C ALA A 35 -9.45 -10.67 11.87
N ARG A 36 -10.25 -10.20 12.83
CA ARG A 36 -11.31 -9.24 12.57
C ARG A 36 -10.68 -7.89 12.21
N ILE A 37 -10.97 -7.41 11.00
CA ILE A 37 -10.54 -6.10 10.50
C ILE A 37 -11.64 -5.08 10.82
N ASP A 38 -11.27 -3.93 11.38
CA ASP A 38 -12.22 -2.83 11.58
C ASP A 38 -12.16 -1.78 10.45
N MET A 39 -13.05 -0.79 10.46
CA MET A 39 -13.09 0.25 9.41
C MET A 39 -11.81 1.10 9.33
N ASN A 40 -11.04 1.22 10.41
CA ASN A 40 -9.77 1.95 10.42
C ASN A 40 -8.68 1.13 9.72
N ASP A 41 -8.62 -0.17 10.01
CA ASP A 41 -7.72 -1.11 9.33
C ASP A 41 -8.01 -1.14 7.82
N MET A 42 -9.30 -1.16 7.44
CA MET A 42 -9.73 -1.08 6.04
C MET A 42 -9.26 0.20 5.36
N SER A 43 -9.38 1.34 6.04
CA SER A 43 -8.96 2.65 5.52
C SER A 43 -7.44 2.71 5.33
N ALA A 44 -6.67 2.15 6.28
CA ALA A 44 -5.22 2.08 6.19
C ALA A 44 -4.75 1.18 5.03
N ILE A 45 -5.36 0.00 4.88
CA ILE A 45 -5.07 -0.93 3.77
C ILE A 45 -5.41 -0.29 2.42
N SER A 46 -6.52 0.43 2.34
CA SER A 46 -6.97 1.07 1.09
C SER A 46 -6.13 2.27 0.69
N ALA A 47 -5.61 3.03 1.64
CA ALA A 47 -4.75 4.18 1.37
C ALA A 47 -3.30 3.80 1.01
N ALA A 48 -2.86 2.59 1.35
CA ALA A 48 -1.47 2.16 1.18
C ALA A 48 -0.91 2.32 -0.26
N PRO A 49 -1.65 2.00 -1.34
CA PRO A 49 -1.16 2.19 -2.71
C PRO A 49 -0.94 3.67 -3.08
N GLU A 50 -1.88 4.54 -2.74
CA GLU A 50 -1.78 5.97 -3.03
C GLU A 50 -0.67 6.62 -2.19
N LEU A 51 -0.53 6.22 -0.92
CA LEU A 51 0.58 6.66 -0.07
C LEU A 51 1.95 6.24 -0.64
N LEU A 52 2.06 5.00 -1.12
CA LEU A 52 3.27 4.50 -1.77
C LEU A 52 3.58 5.27 -3.05
N GLU A 53 2.58 5.57 -3.87
CA GLU A 53 2.76 6.39 -5.08
C GLU A 53 3.28 7.80 -4.75
N GLN A 54 2.70 8.47 -3.74
CA GLN A 54 3.16 9.79 -3.32
C GLN A 54 4.57 9.73 -2.72
N LEU A 55 4.91 8.67 -1.99
CA LEU A 55 6.25 8.46 -1.44
C LEU A 55 7.29 8.32 -2.57
N ILE A 56 6.99 7.52 -3.60
CA ILE A 56 7.85 7.37 -4.79
C ILE A 56 8.06 8.71 -5.50
N LYS A 57 6.99 9.50 -5.70
CA LYS A 57 7.09 10.84 -6.30
C LYS A 57 7.97 11.78 -5.46
N LEU A 58 7.80 11.75 -4.14
CA LEU A 58 8.59 12.57 -3.22
C LEU A 58 10.06 12.17 -3.23
N ARG A 59 10.36 10.87 -3.17
CA ARG A 59 11.73 10.32 -3.29
C ARG A 59 12.41 10.83 -4.57
N ASN A 60 11.75 10.70 -5.71
CA ASN A 60 12.31 11.15 -7.00
C ASN A 60 12.54 12.65 -7.05
N LYS A 61 11.66 13.44 -6.42
CA LYS A 61 11.82 14.89 -6.31
C LYS A 61 13.03 15.25 -5.43
N ILE A 62 13.21 14.58 -4.29
CA ILE A 62 14.37 14.83 -3.41
C ILE A 62 15.68 14.47 -4.14
N ALA A 63 15.74 13.29 -4.77
CA ALA A 63 16.91 12.87 -5.56
C ALA A 63 17.30 13.88 -6.64
N SER A 64 16.33 14.60 -7.22
CA SER A 64 16.61 15.64 -8.22
C SER A 64 17.27 16.91 -7.66
N TYR A 65 17.11 17.20 -6.36
CA TYR A 65 17.71 18.37 -5.70
C TYR A 65 18.99 18.05 -4.95
N THR A 66 19.17 16.80 -4.53
CA THR A 66 20.28 16.37 -3.67
C THR A 66 20.86 15.05 -4.19
N PRO A 67 21.50 15.07 -5.38
CA PRO A 67 21.98 13.85 -6.03
C PRO A 67 23.14 13.18 -5.28
N ASP A 68 23.77 13.87 -4.31
CA ASP A 68 24.87 13.34 -3.50
C ASP A 68 24.42 12.81 -2.12
N ASN A 69 23.11 12.86 -1.80
CA ASN A 69 22.57 12.41 -0.51
C ASN A 69 22.05 10.96 -0.59
N ASP A 70 22.92 10.06 -1.06
CA ASP A 70 22.58 8.67 -1.41
C ASP A 70 22.16 7.84 -0.18
N ASP A 71 22.78 8.04 0.99
CA ASP A 71 22.53 7.20 2.18
C ASP A 71 21.06 7.23 2.65
N ASP A 72 20.41 8.40 2.64
CA ASP A 72 19.01 8.54 3.03
C ASP A 72 18.05 8.02 1.94
N LEU A 73 18.41 8.20 0.67
CA LEU A 73 17.61 7.75 -0.47
C LEU A 73 17.65 6.23 -0.63
N ASP A 74 18.79 5.60 -0.33
CA ASP A 74 18.96 4.14 -0.33
C ASP A 74 18.05 3.46 0.70
N ILE A 75 17.90 4.05 1.89
CA ILE A 75 16.97 3.55 2.91
C ILE A 75 15.52 3.65 2.39
N VAL A 76 15.15 4.78 1.80
CA VAL A 76 13.80 4.98 1.25
C VAL A 76 13.54 3.99 0.10
N ASP A 77 14.53 3.75 -0.75
CA ASP A 77 14.43 2.77 -1.84
C ASP A 77 14.27 1.35 -1.32
N ALA A 78 15.01 0.96 -0.28
CA ALA A 78 14.85 -0.34 0.35
C ALA A 78 13.44 -0.52 0.93
N VAL A 79 12.86 0.50 1.55
CA VAL A 79 11.49 0.46 2.09
C VAL A 79 10.45 0.41 0.97
N ILE A 80 10.62 1.18 -0.11
CA ILE A 80 9.74 1.14 -1.29
C ILE A 80 9.79 -0.24 -1.96
N ALA A 81 10.99 -0.79 -2.17
CA ALA A 81 11.17 -2.11 -2.76
C ALA A 81 10.49 -3.20 -1.92
N LYS A 82 10.62 -3.12 -0.59
CA LYS A 82 9.90 -4.02 0.34
C LYS A 82 8.38 -3.88 0.22
N ALA A 83 7.87 -2.66 0.15
CA ALA A 83 6.43 -2.39 0.01
C ALA A 83 5.87 -2.87 -1.34
N LEU A 84 6.68 -2.88 -2.39
CA LEU A 84 6.34 -3.41 -3.71
C LEU A 84 6.54 -4.94 -3.82
N GLY A 85 7.06 -5.62 -2.79
CA GLY A 85 7.37 -7.04 -2.84
C GLY A 85 8.53 -7.39 -3.79
N GLN A 86 9.45 -6.46 -4.03
CA GLN A 86 10.59 -6.61 -4.94
C GLN A 86 11.88 -7.07 -4.22
N GLN A 87 11.77 -7.51 -2.96
CA GLN A 87 12.87 -7.96 -2.11
C GLN A 87 12.73 -9.44 -1.75
#